data_AF-A0A641AN06-F1
#
_entry.id   AF-A0A641AN06-F1
#
_cell.length_a   1.000
_cell.length_b   1.000
_cell.length_c   1.000
_cell.angle_alpha   90.00
_cell.angle_beta   90.00
_cell.angle_gamma   90.00
#
_symmetry.space_group_name_H-M   'P 1'
#
loop_
_entity.id
_entity.type
_entity.pdbx_description
1 polymer ?
#
loop_
_entity_poly.entity_id
_entity_poly.type
_entity_poly.pdbx_seq_one_letter_code
_entity_poly.pdbx_strand_id
1 'polypeptide(L)'
;MTTPIPDLLAAVPAINDPQEPFVFTVEGDRIIGAWDIVKATTLYPSALEVEHVDEDYRITVELDADKGTYDVTENRTSTTGSADIDGDTLKLGGEKQFFSGKSTSKQFNVSFGGITKKDDEPLTVAPLVYSFETSRIKDPLFAFLEQHGWKRKKGFLGGLFNR
;
A
#
# COMPACT_ATOMS: atom_id res chain seq x y z
N MET A 1 18.56 12.90 -21.09
CA MET A 1 17.52 12.41 -22.02
C MET A 1 16.74 11.36 -21.26
N THR A 2 15.42 11.27 -21.47
CA THR A 2 14.59 10.24 -20.85
C THR A 2 14.73 8.92 -21.61
N THR A 3 14.78 7.81 -20.90
CA THR A 3 14.64 6.48 -21.51
C THR A 3 13.25 6.36 -22.17
N PRO A 4 13.14 5.83 -23.40
CA PRO A 4 11.85 5.58 -24.04
C PRO A 4 10.93 4.71 -23.17
N ILE A 5 9.62 4.95 -23.23
CA ILE A 5 8.63 4.21 -22.41
C ILE A 5 8.79 2.69 -22.56
N PRO A 6 8.89 2.09 -23.75
CA PRO A 6 9.01 0.64 -23.87
C PRO A 6 10.22 0.07 -23.14
N ASP A 7 11.37 0.75 -23.23
CA ASP A 7 12.61 0.34 -22.58
C ASP A 7 12.55 0.52 -21.06
N LEU A 8 11.92 1.61 -20.59
CA LEU A 8 11.68 1.84 -19.16
C LEU A 8 10.79 0.75 -18.58
N LEU A 9 9.66 0.47 -19.22
CA LEU A 9 8.67 -0.50 -18.73
C LEU A 9 9.26 -1.92 -18.71
N ALA A 10 10.08 -2.28 -19.69
CA ALA A 10 10.79 -3.56 -19.70
C ALA A 10 11.79 -3.71 -18.54
N ALA A 11 12.28 -2.62 -17.97
CA ALA A 11 13.22 -2.61 -16.85
C ALA A 11 12.54 -2.64 -15.46
N VAL A 12 11.22 -2.39 -15.37
CA VAL A 12 10.47 -2.37 -14.10
C VAL A 12 10.63 -3.64 -13.25
N PRO A 13 10.67 -4.87 -13.80
CA PRO A 13 10.87 -6.05 -12.97
C PRO A 13 12.19 -6.05 -12.17
N ALA A 14 13.20 -5.29 -12.60
CA ALA A 14 14.50 -5.23 -11.93
C ALA A 14 14.49 -4.47 -10.60
N ILE A 15 13.44 -3.68 -10.32
CA ILE A 15 13.29 -2.96 -9.04
C ILE A 15 12.47 -3.73 -8.01
N ASN A 16 11.99 -4.92 -8.36
CA ASN A 16 11.34 -5.83 -7.42
C ASN A 16 12.40 -6.55 -6.57
N ASP A 17 12.30 -6.39 -5.25
CA ASP A 17 13.09 -7.15 -4.29
C ASP A 17 12.20 -8.26 -3.69
N PRO A 18 12.57 -9.55 -3.79
CA PRO A 18 11.84 -10.65 -3.16
C PRO A 18 11.75 -10.56 -1.63
N GLN A 19 12.54 -9.70 -0.97
CA GLN A 19 12.47 -9.44 0.47
C GLN A 19 11.51 -8.31 0.82
N GLU A 20 11.03 -7.56 -0.18
CA GLU A 20 10.07 -6.49 0.01
C GLU A 20 8.62 -7.03 -0.09
N PRO A 21 7.67 -6.52 0.72
CA PRO A 21 6.29 -7.00 0.75
C PRO A 21 5.41 -6.38 -0.35
N PHE A 22 6.02 -5.76 -1.36
CA PHE A 22 5.32 -5.11 -2.48
C PHE A 22 5.96 -5.47 -3.81
N VAL A 23 5.19 -5.28 -4.87
CA VAL A 23 5.60 -5.58 -6.24
C VAL A 23 5.27 -4.43 -7.17
N PHE A 24 6.15 -4.19 -8.13
CA PHE A 24 5.96 -3.33 -9.27
C PHE A 24 5.64 -4.16 -10.51
N THR A 25 4.55 -3.81 -11.17
CA THR A 25 4.10 -4.39 -12.43
C THR A 25 3.86 -3.30 -13.47
N VAL A 26 3.72 -3.72 -14.72
CA VAL A 26 3.38 -2.84 -15.84
C VAL A 26 1.97 -3.17 -16.32
N GLU A 27 1.13 -2.15 -16.41
CA GLU A 27 -0.23 -2.24 -16.93
C GLU A 27 -0.42 -1.21 -18.05
N GLY A 28 -0.33 -1.66 -19.30
CA GLY A 28 -0.26 -0.75 -20.45
C GLY A 28 0.96 0.17 -20.34
N ASP A 29 0.74 1.48 -20.38
CA ASP A 29 1.80 2.49 -20.28
C ASP A 29 2.02 3.01 -18.84
N ARG A 30 1.55 2.26 -17.84
CA ARG A 30 1.61 2.63 -16.43
C ARG A 30 2.46 1.66 -15.63
N ILE A 31 3.14 2.18 -14.62
CA ILE A 31 3.81 1.37 -13.59
C ILE A 31 2.91 1.33 -12.36
N ILE A 32 2.62 0.13 -11.87
CA ILE A 32 1.77 -0.10 -10.70
C ILE A 32 2.63 -0.71 -9.60
N GLY A 33 2.78 -0.01 -8.48
CA GLY A 33 3.26 -0.58 -7.23
C GLY A 33 2.09 -1.01 -6.37
N ALA A 34 2.08 -2.26 -5.92
CA ALA A 34 1.03 -2.82 -5.07
C ALA A 34 1.61 -3.44 -3.81
N TRP A 35 1.00 -3.15 -2.66
CA TRP A 35 1.35 -3.69 -1.36
C TRP A 35 0.08 -4.15 -0.66
N ASP A 36 -0.03 -5.46 -0.43
CA ASP A 36 -1.00 -6.05 0.51
C ASP A 36 -0.43 -5.94 1.93
N ILE A 37 -0.89 -4.95 2.69
CA ILE A 37 -0.26 -4.54 3.94
C ILE A 37 -0.60 -5.55 5.03
N VAL A 38 -1.88 -5.86 5.15
CA VAL A 38 -2.39 -6.83 6.11
C VAL A 38 -3.74 -7.35 5.66
N LYS A 39 -3.92 -8.64 5.85
CA LYS A 39 -5.21 -9.28 5.79
C LYS A 39 -5.32 -10.33 6.88
N ALA A 40 -6.18 -10.07 7.85
CA ALA A 40 -6.24 -10.91 9.05
C ALA A 40 -7.62 -10.93 9.67
N THR A 41 -7.89 -12.03 10.36
CA THR A 41 -9.03 -12.18 11.25
C THR A 41 -8.53 -12.54 12.64
N THR A 42 -8.96 -11.77 13.63
CA THR A 42 -8.59 -11.94 15.03
C THR A 42 -9.82 -12.34 15.83
N LEU A 43 -9.67 -13.38 16.64
CA LEU A 43 -10.68 -13.88 17.55
C LEU A 43 -10.33 -13.48 18.98
N TYR A 44 -11.32 -12.99 19.72
CA TYR A 44 -11.22 -12.68 21.15
C TYR A 44 -12.17 -13.61 21.93
N PRO A 45 -11.73 -14.81 22.32
CA PRO A 45 -12.62 -15.81 22.94
C PRO A 45 -13.26 -15.34 24.24
N SER A 46 -12.55 -14.50 25.02
CA SER A 46 -13.07 -13.94 26.28
C SER A 46 -14.18 -12.92 26.08
N ALA A 47 -14.23 -12.28 24.91
CA ALA A 47 -15.24 -11.28 24.57
C ALA A 47 -16.29 -11.81 23.58
N LEU A 48 -16.14 -13.04 23.06
CA LEU A 48 -16.94 -13.58 21.95
C LEU A 48 -16.98 -12.65 20.73
N GLU A 49 -15.87 -11.96 20.49
CA GLU A 49 -15.70 -10.97 19.44
C GLU A 49 -14.80 -11.52 18.32
N VAL A 50 -15.13 -11.14 17.09
CA VAL A 50 -14.31 -11.37 15.90
C VAL A 50 -14.04 -10.03 15.26
N GLU A 51 -12.78 -9.76 14.97
CA GLU A 51 -12.35 -8.59 14.19
C GLU A 51 -11.71 -9.04 12.89
N HIS A 52 -11.96 -8.29 11.81
CA HIS A 52 -11.33 -8.46 10.51
C HIS A 52 -10.69 -7.14 10.09
N VAL A 53 -9.49 -7.24 9.54
CA VAL A 53 -8.76 -6.12 8.96
C VAL A 53 -8.20 -6.53 7.59
N ASP A 54 -8.40 -5.66 6.61
CA ASP A 54 -7.85 -5.77 5.26
C ASP A 54 -7.35 -4.37 4.85
N GLU A 55 -6.06 -4.23 4.63
CA GLU A 55 -5.43 -2.99 4.18
C GLU A 55 -4.55 -3.22 2.94
N ASP A 56 -4.82 -2.41 1.92
CA ASP A 56 -4.05 -2.38 0.68
C ASP A 56 -3.52 -0.98 0.37
N TYR A 57 -2.38 -0.93 -0.29
CA TYR A 57 -1.83 0.29 -0.88
C TYR A 57 -1.45 0.07 -2.33
N ARG A 58 -1.81 1.05 -3.17
CA ARG A 58 -1.45 1.09 -4.59
C ARG A 58 -0.90 2.45 -4.98
N ILE A 59 0.24 2.45 -5.66
CA ILE A 59 0.82 3.60 -6.33
C ILE A 59 0.80 3.37 -7.84
N THR A 60 0.28 4.34 -8.59
CA THR A 60 0.21 4.31 -10.05
C THR A 60 1.02 5.46 -10.62
N VAL A 61 1.97 5.14 -11.50
CA VAL A 61 2.77 6.11 -12.24
C VAL A 61 2.23 6.18 -13.66
N GLU A 62 1.91 7.40 -14.08
CA GLU A 62 1.53 7.71 -15.45
C GLU A 62 2.64 8.49 -16.13
N LEU A 63 3.11 8.00 -17.28
CA LEU A 63 4.24 8.57 -18.02
C LEU A 63 3.74 9.51 -19.12
N ASP A 64 4.38 10.67 -19.25
CA ASP A 64 4.16 11.67 -20.30
C ASP A 64 5.44 11.77 -21.14
N ALA A 65 5.51 11.00 -22.23
CA ALA A 65 6.67 10.90 -23.11
C ALA A 65 7.05 12.26 -23.73
N ASP A 66 6.04 13.05 -24.14
CA ASP A 66 6.24 14.34 -24.79
C ASP A 66 6.98 15.32 -23.88
N LYS A 67 6.68 15.28 -22.59
CA LYS A 67 7.30 16.15 -21.58
C LYS A 67 8.48 15.51 -20.87
N GLY A 68 8.69 14.20 -21.04
CA GLY A 68 9.64 13.43 -20.24
C GLY A 68 9.32 13.50 -18.74
N THR A 69 8.04 13.55 -18.40
CA THR A 69 7.57 13.70 -17.01
C THR A 69 6.65 12.56 -16.59
N TYR A 70 6.44 12.40 -15.28
CA TYR A 70 5.47 11.44 -14.75
C TYR A 70 4.56 12.06 -13.71
N ASP A 71 3.33 11.56 -13.60
CA ASP A 71 2.42 11.84 -12.48
C ASP A 71 2.21 10.58 -11.64
N VAL A 72 1.81 10.79 -10.39
CA VAL A 72 1.62 9.72 -9.40
C VAL A 72 0.24 9.87 -8.76
N THR A 73 -0.52 8.78 -8.80
CA THR A 73 -1.75 8.62 -8.03
C THR A 73 -1.54 7.53 -6.99
N GLU A 74 -1.93 7.79 -5.75
CA GLU A 74 -1.84 6.83 -4.65
C GLU A 74 -3.25 6.56 -4.12
N ASN A 75 -3.55 5.29 -3.89
CA ASN A 75 -4.79 4.82 -3.29
C ASN A 75 -4.44 3.91 -2.11
N ARG A 76 -5.19 4.06 -1.01
CA ARG A 76 -5.17 3.13 0.11
C ARG A 76 -6.60 2.77 0.46
N THR A 77 -6.85 1.49 0.65
CA THR A 77 -8.11 0.98 1.18
C THR A 77 -7.85 0.41 2.56
N SER A 78 -8.71 0.72 3.51
CA SER A 78 -8.76 0.05 4.81
C SER A 78 -10.19 -0.40 5.05
N THR A 79 -10.36 -1.70 5.24
CA THR A 79 -11.64 -2.32 5.58
C THR A 79 -11.49 -2.97 6.93
N THR A 80 -12.33 -2.56 7.88
CA THR A 80 -12.44 -3.20 9.19
C THR A 80 -13.84 -3.74 9.38
N GLY A 81 -13.95 -4.90 10.00
CA GLY A 81 -15.23 -5.54 10.33
C GLY A 81 -15.18 -6.12 11.72
N SER A 82 -16.30 -6.10 12.43
CA SER A 82 -16.44 -6.75 13.72
C SER A 82 -17.77 -7.48 13.84
N ALA A 83 -17.76 -8.57 14.60
CA ALA A 83 -18.96 -9.28 15.00
C ALA A 83 -18.86 -9.62 16.48
N ASP A 84 -19.92 -9.32 17.24
CA ASP A 84 -20.03 -9.58 18.66
C ASP A 84 -21.35 -10.26 19.01
N ILE A 85 -21.31 -11.10 20.04
CA ILE A 85 -22.50 -11.77 20.61
C ILE A 85 -22.72 -11.22 22.02
N ASP A 86 -23.82 -10.51 22.20
CA ASP A 86 -24.27 -9.98 23.49
C ASP A 86 -25.56 -10.69 23.91
N GLY A 87 -25.39 -11.78 24.67
CA GLY A 87 -26.50 -12.65 25.06
C GLY A 87 -27.10 -13.39 23.86
N ASP A 88 -28.33 -13.03 23.48
CA ASP A 88 -29.06 -13.58 22.31
C ASP A 88 -29.03 -12.61 21.10
N THR A 89 -28.31 -11.49 21.21
CA THR A 89 -28.21 -10.48 20.14
C THR A 89 -26.86 -10.56 19.45
N LEU A 90 -26.89 -10.76 18.13
CA LEU A 90 -25.73 -10.61 17.25
C LEU A 90 -25.62 -9.14 16.83
N LYS A 91 -24.49 -8.48 17.09
CA LYS A 91 -24.18 -7.17 16.52
C LYS A 91 -23.08 -7.31 15.48
N LEU A 92 -23.26 -6.62 14.36
CA LEU A 92 -22.31 -6.58 13.25
C LEU A 92 -21.90 -5.13 13.01
N GLY A 93 -20.59 -4.88 13.03
CA GLY A 93 -19.98 -3.60 12.74
C GLY A 93 -19.07 -3.71 11.51
N GLY A 94 -18.95 -2.63 10.75
CA GLY A 94 -17.99 -2.57 9.65
C GLY A 94 -17.77 -1.14 9.18
N GLU A 95 -16.51 -0.80 8.95
CA GLU A 95 -16.12 0.49 8.40
C GLU A 95 -15.23 0.26 7.18
N LYS A 96 -15.44 1.08 6.14
CA LYS A 96 -14.57 1.10 4.97
C LYS A 96 -14.07 2.52 4.74
N GLN A 97 -12.75 2.69 4.82
CA GLN A 97 -12.07 3.95 4.57
C GLN A 97 -11.31 3.87 3.25
N PHE A 98 -11.53 4.86 2.38
CA PHE A 98 -10.77 5.04 1.16
C PHE A 98 -9.99 6.34 1.24
N PHE A 99 -8.71 6.27 0.93
CA PHE A 99 -7.89 7.46 0.74
C PHE A 99 -7.34 7.46 -0.68
N SER A 100 -7.62 8.53 -1.42
CA SER A 100 -6.98 8.83 -2.70
C SER A 100 -6.28 10.18 -2.60
N GLY A 101 -5.02 10.25 -3.01
CA GLY A 101 -4.27 11.50 -2.98
C GLY A 101 -2.75 11.33 -2.84
N LYS A 102 -2.01 12.39 -3.13
CA LYS A 102 -0.54 12.42 -3.07
C LYS A 102 -0.11 12.54 -1.61
N SER A 103 0.19 11.41 -0.95
CA SER A 103 0.56 11.41 0.47
C SER A 103 2.07 11.57 0.64
N THR A 104 2.51 12.59 1.37
CA THR A 104 3.89 12.68 1.86
C THR A 104 4.01 11.80 3.10
N SER A 105 4.71 10.66 2.96
CA SER A 105 5.25 9.83 4.05
C SER A 105 4.28 9.59 5.22
N LYS A 106 3.50 8.51 5.15
CA LYS A 106 2.71 8.02 6.28
C LYS A 106 3.30 6.70 6.78
N GLN A 107 3.58 6.64 8.09
CA GLN A 107 3.93 5.42 8.80
C GLN A 107 2.84 5.11 9.81
N PHE A 108 2.39 3.85 9.85
CA PHE A 108 1.47 3.37 10.88
C PHE A 108 1.93 2.01 11.39
N ASN A 109 1.75 1.79 12.68
CA ASN A 109 1.91 0.50 13.33
C ASN A 109 0.59 0.21 14.05
N VAL A 110 -0.02 -0.93 13.76
CA VAL A 110 -1.23 -1.37 14.47
C VAL A 110 -0.93 -2.72 15.09
N SER A 111 -1.35 -2.88 16.35
CA SER A 111 -1.16 -4.09 17.13
C SER A 111 -2.51 -4.54 17.68
N PHE A 112 -2.96 -5.73 17.29
CA PHE A 112 -4.16 -6.36 17.85
C PHE A 112 -3.76 -7.55 18.73
N GLY A 113 -4.31 -7.66 19.93
CA GLY A 113 -4.18 -8.86 20.76
C GLY A 113 -5.17 -9.95 20.32
N GLY A 114 -5.08 -11.17 20.84
CA GLY A 114 -6.04 -12.25 20.56
C GLY A 114 -5.46 -13.42 19.77
N ILE A 115 -6.32 -14.31 19.29
CA ILE A 115 -5.93 -15.43 18.41
C ILE A 115 -6.14 -14.98 16.97
N THR A 116 -5.06 -14.78 16.24
CA THR A 116 -5.09 -14.25 14.87
C THR A 116 -4.85 -15.36 13.85
N LYS A 117 -5.59 -15.28 12.74
CA LYS A 117 -5.27 -15.95 11.48
C LYS A 117 -4.96 -14.91 10.42
N LYS A 118 -3.76 -14.99 9.83
CA LYS A 118 -3.36 -14.16 8.69
C LYS A 118 -3.31 -15.06 7.46
N ASP A 119 -4.17 -14.82 6.47
CA ASP A 119 -4.32 -15.63 5.25
C ASP A 119 -3.89 -17.12 5.36
N ASP A 120 -2.77 -17.47 4.71
CA ASP A 120 -2.21 -18.82 4.60
C ASP A 120 -1.27 -19.20 5.76
N GLU A 121 -1.13 -18.33 6.76
CA GLU A 121 -0.35 -18.59 7.97
C GLU A 121 -1.16 -19.40 9.00
N PRO A 122 -0.49 -20.25 9.79
CA PRO A 122 -1.14 -20.97 10.89
C PRO A 122 -1.68 -20.00 11.94
N LEU A 123 -2.73 -20.43 12.66
CA LEU A 123 -3.28 -19.69 13.79
C LEU A 123 -2.19 -19.36 14.81
N THR A 124 -2.13 -18.10 15.23
CA THR A 124 -1.16 -17.61 16.21
C THR A 124 -1.86 -16.90 17.37
N VAL A 125 -1.28 -17.00 18.56
CA VAL A 125 -1.71 -16.24 19.75
C VAL A 125 -0.84 -14.97 19.92
N ALA A 126 0.13 -14.77 19.02
CA ALA A 126 0.93 -13.56 19.01
C ALA A 126 0.08 -12.38 18.51
N PRO A 127 0.31 -11.16 19.04
CA PRO A 127 -0.38 -9.99 18.56
C PRO A 127 -0.10 -9.77 17.06
N LEU A 128 -1.14 -9.45 16.30
CA LEU A 128 -1.00 -9.06 14.90
C LEU A 128 -0.34 -7.69 14.87
N VAL A 129 0.92 -7.64 14.44
CA VAL A 129 1.66 -6.40 14.23
C VAL A 129 1.96 -6.26 12.74
N TYR A 130 1.50 -5.15 12.16
CA TYR A 130 1.93 -4.75 10.82
C TYR A 130 2.41 -3.31 10.84
N SER A 131 3.45 -3.06 10.05
CA SER A 131 4.03 -1.75 9.85
C SER A 131 3.94 -1.39 8.37
N PHE A 132 3.35 -0.24 8.07
CA PHE A 132 3.30 0.27 6.71
C PHE A 132 4.05 1.59 6.63
N GLU A 133 4.90 1.73 5.62
CA GLU A 133 5.64 2.94 5.35
C GLU A 133 5.64 3.24 3.85
N THR A 134 5.02 4.36 3.47
CA THR A 134 4.89 4.72 2.05
C THR A 134 6.24 4.98 1.37
N SER A 135 7.27 5.47 2.10
CA SER A 135 8.62 5.70 1.54
C SER A 135 9.21 4.41 1.02
N ARG A 136 9.01 3.30 1.73
CA ARG A 136 9.60 2.00 1.41
C ARG A 136 9.29 1.52 -0.01
N ILE A 137 8.05 1.75 -0.47
CA ILE A 137 7.64 1.46 -1.86
C ILE A 137 7.91 2.63 -2.82
N LYS A 138 7.90 3.88 -2.35
CA LYS A 138 8.04 5.06 -3.22
C LYS A 138 9.47 5.34 -3.63
N ASP A 139 10.40 5.20 -2.70
CA ASP A 139 11.80 5.54 -2.89
C ASP A 139 12.47 4.71 -4.00
N PRO A 140 12.35 3.36 -4.03
CA PRO A 140 12.92 2.57 -5.14
C PRO A 140 12.29 2.94 -6.49
N LEU A 141 10.98 3.19 -6.51
CA LEU A 141 10.27 3.58 -7.74
C LEU A 141 10.70 4.96 -8.25
N PHE A 142 10.86 5.95 -7.37
CA PHE A 142 11.27 7.28 -7.76
C PHE A 142 12.75 7.34 -8.12
N ALA A 143 13.61 6.61 -7.40
CA ALA A 143 15.02 6.47 -7.75
C ALA A 143 15.19 5.83 -9.14
N PHE A 144 14.39 4.81 -9.45
CA PHE A 144 14.34 4.18 -10.77
C PHE A 144 13.95 5.17 -11.87
N LEU A 145 12.85 5.90 -11.68
CA LEU A 145 12.40 6.90 -12.65
C LEU A 145 13.45 8.01 -12.87
N GLU A 146 14.07 8.49 -11.78
CA GLU A 146 15.13 9.50 -11.83
C GLU A 146 16.38 8.99 -12.56
N GLN A 147 16.80 7.75 -12.29
CA GLN A 147 17.93 7.10 -12.98
C GLN A 147 17.71 7.03 -14.49
N HIS A 148 16.46 6.83 -14.92
CA HIS A 148 16.05 6.83 -16.32
C HIS A 148 15.73 8.23 -16.89
N GLY A 149 16.01 9.28 -16.11
CA GLY A 149 15.90 10.68 -16.52
C GLY A 149 14.48 11.26 -16.47
N TRP A 150 13.50 10.52 -15.94
CA TRP A 150 12.11 10.94 -15.84
C TRP A 150 11.92 11.90 -14.66
N LYS A 151 11.17 12.98 -14.91
CA LYS A 151 10.94 14.02 -13.90
C LYS A 151 9.52 14.01 -13.40
N ARG A 152 9.31 14.17 -12.11
CA ARG A 152 7.95 14.32 -11.59
C ARG A 152 7.32 15.60 -12.16
N LYS A 153 6.11 15.50 -12.69
CA LYS A 153 5.33 16.65 -13.16
C LYS A 153 5.16 17.63 -12.01
N LYS A 154 5.56 18.88 -12.19
CA LYS A 154 5.38 19.94 -11.18
C LYS A 154 3.88 20.21 -10.98
N GLY A 155 3.31 19.62 -9.93
CA GLY A 155 1.94 19.89 -9.47
C GLY A 155 1.94 20.23 -7.98
N PHE A 156 1.58 21.48 -7.66
CA PHE A 156 1.27 22.12 -6.37
C PHE A 156 2.23 21.99 -5.16
N LEU A 157 3.24 21.11 -5.13
CA LEU A 157 4.16 20.97 -3.97
C LEU A 157 5.63 21.28 -4.29
N GLY A 158 5.92 21.92 -5.42
CA GLY A 158 7.28 22.36 -5.78
C GLY A 158 7.84 23.49 -4.90
N GLY A 159 7.11 23.93 -3.87
CA GLY A 159 7.49 25.01 -2.95
C GLY A 159 7.85 24.57 -1.52
N LEU A 160 7.72 23.29 -1.15
CA LEU A 160 7.93 22.85 0.24
C LEU A 160 9.23 22.05 0.49
N PHE A 161 10.04 21.79 -0.52
CA PHE A 161 11.34 21.12 -0.36
C PHE A 161 12.54 22.02 -0.75
N ASN A 162 12.36 23.34 -0.68
CA ASN A 162 13.46 24.28 -0.81
C ASN A 162 13.45 25.22 0.40
N ARG A 163 13.85 24.69 1.56
CA ARG A 163 14.35 25.43 2.72
C ARG A 163 15.07 24.49 3.68
#